data_AF-A0A6L5QLU3-F1
#
_entry.id   AF-A0A6L5QLU3-F1
#
_cell.length_a   1.000
_cell.length_b   1.000
_cell.length_c   1.000
_cell.angle_alpha   90.00
_cell.angle_beta   90.00
_cell.angle_gamma   90.00
#
_symmetry.space_group_name_H-M   'P 1'
#
loop_
_entity.id
_entity.type
_entity.pdbx_description
1 polymer ?
#
loop_
_entity_poly.entity_id
_entity_poly.type
_entity_poly.pdbx_seq_one_letter_code
_entity_poly.pdbx_strand_id
1 'polypeptide(L)'
;MTELQASLKGAGKLSLNWGYLNAIANGTSAIDLGALALRNLDDARQFVREYGFDLDEPAAAALIRRAHCEAVEFIRGTFLDPDQAGLIPAEVSEPEEVLQLLVYASLRGQQVDARRMWACAVLKVMHGIFYIDNNLKLRHFHAIRAQVFGTLDEVIRHDGERHYLTDGDICLPLLHYDRKDNKGRGSILLKLLQKAAYLAADIFDHLGVRLVFATRCECLLALRTLQRAHLLSVTNVDAERTRNTLLDLDAAKQVFCKYRAQLEHAEGYPLDLLRQMDAELAEIAQPQTRCDNPHSGSGFNSMQVTVRKMIHVQQLDAAPEQDYDVGFFFEYEIQLMDEASYQRSLSGPASHEEYKRRQVDTARTRVFGRDLLRWIEGQHAG
;
A
#
# COMPACT_ATOMS: atom_id res chain seq x y z
N MET A 1 -19.92 -44.28 -23.87
CA MET A 1 -19.34 -42.91 -23.86
C MET A 1 -19.90 -42.19 -25.06
N THR A 2 -20.68 -41.14 -24.84
CA THR A 2 -21.25 -40.32 -25.92
C THR A 2 -20.10 -39.60 -26.61
N GLU A 3 -19.98 -39.79 -27.93
CA GLU A 3 -18.95 -39.14 -28.73
C GLU A 3 -19.16 -37.62 -28.68
N LEU A 4 -18.15 -36.87 -28.23
CA LEU A 4 -18.24 -35.41 -28.14
C LEU A 4 -18.15 -34.82 -29.56
N GLN A 5 -19.20 -34.11 -29.99
CA GLN A 5 -19.22 -33.38 -31.25
C GLN A 5 -19.11 -31.88 -31.01
N ALA A 6 -18.24 -31.20 -31.77
CA ALA A 6 -18.12 -29.75 -31.72
C ALA A 6 -19.41 -29.08 -32.21
N SER A 7 -19.94 -28.13 -31.43
CA SER A 7 -21.20 -27.46 -31.73
C SER A 7 -21.24 -26.05 -31.13
N LEU A 8 -21.86 -25.13 -31.86
CA LEU A 8 -22.24 -23.79 -31.37
C LEU A 8 -23.73 -23.69 -31.03
N LYS A 9 -24.48 -24.80 -31.13
CA LYS A 9 -25.91 -24.84 -30.77
C LYS A 9 -26.05 -24.90 -29.24
N GLY A 10 -26.49 -23.80 -28.65
CA GLY A 10 -26.90 -23.72 -27.24
C GLY A 10 -28.42 -23.63 -27.10
N ALA A 11 -28.93 -23.81 -25.88
CA ALA A 11 -30.37 -23.74 -25.57
C ALA A 11 -30.96 -22.31 -25.67
N GLY A 12 -30.14 -21.28 -25.92
CA GLY A 12 -30.56 -19.88 -26.01
C GLY A 12 -29.85 -19.11 -27.13
N LYS A 13 -30.22 -17.84 -27.30
CA LYS A 13 -29.55 -16.94 -28.25
C LYS A 13 -28.08 -16.78 -27.86
N LEU A 14 -27.18 -16.94 -28.83
CA LEU A 14 -25.75 -16.69 -28.65
C LEU A 14 -25.52 -15.18 -28.47
N SER A 15 -25.39 -14.75 -27.22
CA SER A 15 -25.06 -13.37 -26.87
C SER A 15 -23.80 -13.33 -26.02
N LEU A 16 -22.86 -12.47 -26.40
CA LEU A 16 -21.61 -12.27 -25.67
C LEU A 16 -21.69 -11.04 -24.77
N ASN A 17 -21.16 -11.15 -23.56
CA ASN A 17 -20.94 -9.98 -22.71
C ASN A 17 -19.63 -9.29 -23.11
N TRP A 18 -19.70 -8.44 -24.15
CA TRP A 18 -18.53 -7.75 -24.69
C TRP A 18 -17.76 -6.94 -23.64
N GLY A 19 -18.42 -6.33 -22.66
CA GLY A 19 -17.74 -5.60 -21.59
C GLY A 19 -16.89 -6.52 -20.70
N TYR A 20 -17.46 -7.66 -20.30
CA TYR A 20 -16.76 -8.66 -19.49
C TYR A 20 -15.64 -9.37 -20.27
N LEU A 21 -15.89 -9.71 -21.54
CA LEU A 21 -14.87 -10.31 -22.41
C LEU A 21 -13.73 -9.32 -22.72
N ASN A 22 -14.04 -8.03 -22.94
CA ASN A 22 -13.04 -6.99 -23.11
C ASN A 22 -12.17 -6.85 -21.85
N ALA A 23 -12.78 -6.94 -20.67
CA ALA A 23 -12.03 -6.90 -19.41
C ALA A 23 -11.04 -8.07 -19.30
N ILE A 24 -11.45 -9.28 -19.68
CA ILE A 24 -10.58 -10.46 -19.73
C ILE A 24 -9.47 -10.28 -20.78
N ALA A 25 -9.83 -9.92 -22.01
CA ALA A 25 -8.90 -9.87 -23.14
C ALA A 25 -7.87 -8.73 -23.04
N ASN A 26 -8.24 -7.60 -22.43
CA ASN A 26 -7.39 -6.41 -22.34
C ASN A 26 -6.87 -6.13 -20.91
N GLY A 27 -7.09 -7.05 -19.96
CA GLY A 27 -6.55 -6.91 -18.60
C GLY A 27 -7.13 -5.75 -17.80
N THR A 28 -8.44 -5.51 -17.90
CA THR A 28 -9.10 -4.48 -17.07
C THR A 28 -9.17 -4.94 -15.62
N SER A 29 -8.88 -4.04 -14.68
CA SER A 29 -8.94 -4.34 -13.25
C SER A 29 -10.35 -4.73 -12.81
N ALA A 30 -10.46 -5.72 -11.93
CA ALA A 30 -11.74 -6.16 -11.36
C ALA A 30 -12.48 -5.04 -10.59
N ILE A 31 -11.78 -4.04 -10.03
CA ILE A 31 -12.44 -2.90 -9.37
C ILE A 31 -13.18 -2.04 -10.39
N ASP A 32 -12.68 -1.93 -11.61
CA ASP A 32 -13.24 -1.01 -12.60
C ASP A 32 -14.43 -1.65 -13.36
N LEU A 33 -14.80 -2.90 -13.02
CA LEU A 33 -16.00 -3.56 -13.52
C LEU A 33 -17.27 -2.95 -12.90
N GLY A 34 -18.25 -2.63 -13.75
CA GLY A 34 -19.56 -2.13 -13.33
C GLY A 34 -20.62 -3.21 -13.07
N ALA A 35 -20.35 -4.46 -13.44
CA ALA A 35 -21.24 -5.60 -13.26
C ALA A 35 -20.50 -6.93 -13.45
N LEU A 36 -21.03 -7.99 -12.84
CA LEU A 36 -20.66 -9.37 -13.14
C LEU A 36 -21.51 -9.93 -14.29
N ALA A 37 -21.17 -11.14 -14.72
CA ALA A 37 -21.79 -11.83 -15.85
C ALA A 37 -22.31 -13.22 -15.48
N LEU A 38 -22.78 -13.41 -14.24
CA LEU A 38 -23.28 -14.69 -13.75
C LEU A 38 -24.79 -14.81 -14.05
N ARG A 39 -25.24 -15.99 -14.49
CA ARG A 39 -26.62 -16.18 -14.95
C ARG A 39 -27.58 -16.47 -13.80
N ASN A 40 -27.11 -17.21 -12.79
CA ASN A 40 -27.91 -17.71 -11.69
C ASN A 40 -27.03 -18.09 -10.48
N LEU A 41 -27.66 -18.65 -9.45
CA LEU A 41 -26.96 -19.06 -8.23
C LEU A 41 -26.01 -20.25 -8.45
N ASP A 42 -26.30 -21.13 -9.41
CA ASP A 42 -25.41 -22.26 -9.73
C ASP A 42 -24.11 -21.77 -10.37
N ASP A 43 -24.19 -20.79 -11.28
CA ASP A 43 -23.00 -20.10 -11.79
C ASP A 43 -22.22 -19.40 -10.67
N ALA A 44 -22.92 -18.80 -9.70
CA ALA A 44 -22.27 -18.15 -8.56
C ALA A 44 -21.53 -19.16 -7.67
N ARG A 45 -22.11 -20.35 -7.42
CA ARG A 45 -21.44 -21.43 -6.69
C ARG A 45 -20.19 -21.92 -7.41
N GLN A 46 -20.29 -22.14 -8.73
CA GLN A 46 -19.12 -22.52 -9.53
C GLN A 46 -18.05 -21.42 -9.49
N PHE A 47 -18.45 -20.15 -9.61
CA PHE A 47 -17.52 -19.02 -9.52
C PHE A 47 -16.78 -19.01 -8.19
N VAL A 48 -17.49 -19.19 -7.06
CA VAL A 48 -16.89 -19.23 -5.73
C VAL A 48 -15.94 -20.42 -5.55
N ARG A 49 -16.29 -21.59 -6.10
CA ARG A 49 -15.43 -22.77 -6.11
C ARG A 49 -14.12 -22.53 -6.85
N GLU A 50 -14.19 -22.00 -8.08
CA GLU A 50 -13.00 -21.66 -8.87
C GLU A 50 -12.19 -20.50 -8.27
N TYR A 51 -12.86 -19.62 -7.52
CA TYR A 51 -12.20 -18.57 -6.75
C TYR A 51 -11.40 -19.13 -5.56
N GLY A 52 -11.65 -20.38 -5.16
CA GLY A 52 -10.88 -21.10 -4.15
C GLY A 52 -11.61 -21.38 -2.84
N PHE A 53 -12.94 -21.23 -2.80
CA PHE A 53 -13.74 -21.53 -1.60
C PHE A 53 -14.67 -22.71 -1.87
N ASP A 54 -14.49 -23.79 -1.11
CA ASP A 54 -15.41 -24.92 -1.12
C ASP A 54 -16.59 -24.67 -0.18
N LEU A 55 -17.77 -24.48 -0.74
CA LEU A 55 -18.99 -24.17 0.03
C LEU A 55 -19.55 -25.38 0.79
N ASP A 56 -19.07 -26.59 0.48
CA ASP A 56 -19.40 -27.78 1.27
C ASP A 56 -18.63 -27.78 2.61
N GLU A 57 -17.59 -26.94 2.76
CA GLU A 57 -16.88 -26.73 4.02
C GLU A 57 -17.46 -25.56 4.83
N PRO A 58 -17.94 -25.78 6.08
CA PRO A 58 -18.51 -24.70 6.91
C PRO A 58 -17.55 -23.54 7.18
N ALA A 59 -16.24 -23.81 7.22
CA ALA A 59 -15.21 -22.80 7.41
C ALA A 59 -15.17 -21.78 6.26
N ALA A 60 -15.38 -22.21 5.01
CA ALA A 60 -15.39 -21.32 3.86
C ALA A 60 -16.57 -20.33 3.92
N ALA A 61 -17.76 -20.81 4.29
CA ALA A 61 -18.94 -19.96 4.46
C ALA A 61 -18.72 -18.91 5.56
N ALA A 62 -18.07 -19.29 6.67
CA ALA A 62 -17.72 -18.36 7.75
C ALA A 62 -16.70 -17.30 7.31
N LEU A 63 -15.68 -17.68 6.53
CA LEU A 63 -14.69 -16.75 5.97
C LEU A 63 -15.34 -15.75 5.01
N ILE A 64 -16.21 -16.21 4.12
CA ILE A 64 -16.94 -15.35 3.18
C ILE A 64 -17.82 -14.35 3.92
N ARG A 65 -18.54 -14.80 4.97
CA ARG A 65 -19.38 -13.92 5.79
C ARG A 65 -18.54 -12.89 6.55
N ARG A 66 -17.41 -13.29 7.12
CA ARG A 66 -16.49 -12.37 7.79
C ARG A 66 -15.96 -11.29 6.84
N ALA A 67 -15.53 -11.69 5.65
CA ALA A 67 -15.06 -10.75 4.61
C ALA A 67 -16.17 -9.79 4.16
N HIS A 68 -17.41 -10.26 4.08
CA HIS A 68 -18.58 -9.43 3.77
C HIS A 68 -18.85 -8.41 4.87
N CYS A 69 -18.91 -8.81 6.15
CA CYS A 69 -19.10 -7.88 7.26
C CYS A 69 -18.01 -6.80 7.29
N GLU A 70 -16.75 -7.22 7.15
CA GLU A 70 -15.62 -6.29 7.10
C GLU A 70 -15.71 -5.33 5.91
N ALA A 71 -16.13 -5.79 4.73
CA ALA A 71 -16.31 -4.95 3.56
C ALA A 71 -17.39 -3.88 3.77
N VAL A 72 -18.52 -4.24 4.37
CA VAL A 72 -19.62 -3.31 4.67
C VAL A 72 -19.18 -2.28 5.70
N GLU A 73 -18.51 -2.71 6.79
CA GLU A 73 -17.96 -1.82 7.81
C GLU A 73 -16.93 -0.86 7.22
N PHE A 74 -16.03 -1.36 6.38
CA PHE A 74 -15.02 -0.54 5.72
C PHE A 74 -15.65 0.54 4.83
N ILE A 75 -16.66 0.18 4.02
CA ILE A 75 -17.38 1.13 3.17
C ILE A 75 -18.07 2.20 4.03
N ARG A 76 -18.80 1.80 5.09
CA ARG A 76 -19.48 2.73 6.00
C ARG A 76 -18.52 3.67 6.71
N GLY A 77 -17.39 3.16 7.20
CA GLY A 77 -16.43 3.94 7.97
C GLY A 77 -15.43 4.77 7.14
N THR A 78 -15.26 4.44 5.85
CA THR A 78 -14.21 5.07 5.00
C THR A 78 -14.77 5.86 3.83
N PHE A 79 -15.89 5.44 3.23
CA PHE A 79 -16.40 6.02 1.98
C PHE A 79 -17.72 6.77 2.12
N LEU A 80 -18.37 6.66 3.28
CA LEU A 80 -19.67 7.25 3.55
C LEU A 80 -19.60 8.15 4.78
N ASP A 81 -20.36 9.24 4.73
CA ASP A 81 -20.66 10.04 5.91
C ASP A 81 -21.66 9.29 6.83
N PRO A 82 -21.72 9.61 8.14
CA PRO A 82 -22.58 8.88 9.08
C PRO A 82 -24.07 8.82 8.70
N ASP A 83 -24.58 9.86 8.02
CA ASP A 83 -25.95 9.95 7.50
C ASP A 83 -26.17 9.11 6.23
N GLN A 84 -25.10 8.83 5.48
CA GLN A 84 -25.12 8.00 4.27
C GLN A 84 -25.06 6.50 4.56
N ALA A 85 -24.75 6.08 5.79
CA ALA A 85 -24.57 4.67 6.13
C ALA A 85 -25.82 3.80 5.84
N GLY A 86 -27.01 4.41 5.90
CA GLY A 86 -28.30 3.78 5.58
C GLY A 86 -28.59 3.64 4.09
N LEU A 87 -27.76 4.19 3.20
CA LEU A 87 -27.94 4.09 1.75
C LEU A 87 -27.65 2.69 1.19
N ILE A 88 -26.92 1.86 1.94
CA ILE A 88 -26.65 0.46 1.57
C ILE A 88 -27.91 -0.37 1.85
N PRO A 89 -28.56 -0.99 0.85
CA PRO A 89 -29.76 -1.80 1.06
C PRO A 89 -29.53 -2.92 2.07
N ALA A 90 -30.57 -3.26 2.85
CA ALA A 90 -30.51 -4.35 3.83
C ALA A 90 -30.14 -5.68 3.16
N GLU A 91 -30.63 -5.94 1.94
CA GLU A 91 -30.33 -7.19 1.22
C GLU A 91 -28.86 -7.29 0.77
N VAL A 92 -28.11 -6.18 0.81
CA VAL A 92 -26.66 -6.15 0.50
C VAL A 92 -25.82 -6.08 1.77
N SER A 93 -26.25 -5.31 2.76
CA SER A 93 -25.51 -5.12 4.02
C SER A 93 -25.69 -6.26 5.01
N GLU A 94 -26.83 -6.93 5.00
CA GLU A 94 -27.18 -8.04 5.91
C GLU A 94 -27.93 -9.15 5.15
N PRO A 95 -27.31 -9.77 4.12
CA PRO A 95 -27.93 -10.84 3.36
C PRO A 95 -28.05 -12.13 4.21
N GLU A 96 -29.15 -12.85 4.03
CA GLU A 96 -29.28 -14.23 4.54
C GLU A 96 -28.16 -15.11 3.94
N GLU A 97 -27.97 -15.05 2.61
CA GLU A 97 -26.93 -15.75 1.87
C GLU A 97 -26.02 -14.77 1.12
N VAL A 98 -24.73 -14.71 1.48
CA VAL A 98 -23.76 -13.76 0.88
C VAL A 98 -23.55 -14.00 -0.63
N LEU A 99 -23.69 -15.24 -1.10
CA LEU A 99 -23.59 -15.59 -2.52
C LEU A 99 -24.58 -14.82 -3.39
N GLN A 100 -25.71 -14.42 -2.82
CA GLN A 100 -26.73 -13.68 -3.54
C GLN A 100 -26.22 -12.33 -4.07
N LEU A 101 -25.18 -11.75 -3.45
CA LEU A 101 -24.52 -10.54 -3.96
C LEU A 101 -23.94 -10.75 -5.36
N LEU A 102 -23.41 -11.94 -5.67
CA LEU A 102 -22.86 -12.27 -7.00
C LEU A 102 -23.95 -12.24 -8.08
N VAL A 103 -25.16 -12.68 -7.72
CA VAL A 103 -26.34 -12.63 -8.59
C VAL A 103 -26.84 -11.19 -8.71
N TYR A 104 -26.95 -10.46 -7.61
CA TYR A 104 -27.34 -9.05 -7.61
C TYR A 104 -26.41 -8.18 -8.46
N ALA A 105 -25.10 -8.43 -8.40
CA ALA A 105 -24.09 -7.76 -9.21
C ALA A 105 -24.17 -8.08 -10.71
N SER A 106 -24.91 -9.13 -11.09
CA SER A 106 -25.08 -9.57 -12.49
C SER A 106 -26.40 -9.11 -13.13
N LEU A 107 -27.28 -8.43 -12.38
CA LEU A 107 -28.57 -7.93 -12.87
C LEU A 107 -28.40 -6.90 -14.03
N ARG A 108 -29.35 -6.89 -14.97
CA ARG A 108 -29.40 -5.95 -16.12
C ARG A 108 -30.78 -5.29 -16.26
N GLY A 109 -30.82 -4.02 -16.69
CA GLY A 109 -32.05 -3.23 -16.92
C GLY A 109 -31.75 -1.72 -17.00
N GLN A 110 -32.67 -0.87 -17.49
CA GLN A 110 -32.45 0.60 -17.61
C GLN A 110 -32.69 1.36 -16.30
N GLN A 111 -33.53 0.83 -15.39
CA GLN A 111 -33.67 1.29 -14.01
C GLN A 111 -32.77 0.42 -13.13
N VAL A 112 -31.45 0.56 -13.27
CA VAL A 112 -30.52 -0.24 -12.48
C VAL A 112 -30.62 0.17 -11.01
N ASP A 113 -31.36 -0.68 -10.33
CA ASP A 113 -31.57 -0.86 -8.90
C ASP A 113 -30.29 -0.63 -8.10
N ALA A 114 -30.35 0.27 -7.10
CA ALA A 114 -29.24 0.58 -6.20
C ALA A 114 -28.58 -0.70 -5.63
N ARG A 115 -29.36 -1.77 -5.46
CA ARG A 115 -28.92 -3.11 -5.08
C ARG A 115 -27.75 -3.65 -5.92
N ARG A 116 -27.80 -3.53 -7.26
CA ARG A 116 -26.69 -4.02 -8.12
C ARG A 116 -25.41 -3.23 -7.86
N MET A 117 -25.52 -1.90 -7.79
CA MET A 117 -24.37 -1.02 -7.62
C MET A 117 -23.71 -1.24 -6.26
N TRP A 118 -24.49 -1.35 -5.20
CA TRP A 118 -24.00 -1.66 -3.86
C TRP A 118 -23.42 -3.07 -3.75
N ALA A 119 -24.06 -4.08 -4.35
CA ALA A 119 -23.51 -5.44 -4.39
C ALA A 119 -22.14 -5.46 -5.09
N CYS A 120 -21.99 -4.75 -6.22
CA CYS A 120 -20.69 -4.60 -6.89
C CYS A 120 -19.66 -3.91 -5.99
N ALA A 121 -20.03 -2.81 -5.31
CA ALA A 121 -19.12 -2.09 -4.41
C ALA A 121 -18.62 -2.99 -3.27
N VAL A 122 -19.53 -3.73 -2.61
CA VAL A 122 -19.19 -4.66 -1.54
C VAL A 122 -18.28 -5.79 -2.05
N LEU A 123 -18.62 -6.42 -3.18
CA LEU A 123 -17.80 -7.49 -3.77
C LEU A 123 -16.39 -7.03 -4.15
N LYS A 124 -16.24 -5.80 -4.65
CA LYS A 124 -14.92 -5.22 -4.95
C LYS A 124 -14.06 -5.11 -3.69
N VAL A 125 -14.64 -4.65 -2.58
CA VAL A 125 -13.93 -4.54 -1.30
C VAL A 125 -13.64 -5.93 -0.71
N MET A 126 -14.59 -6.87 -0.78
CA MET A 126 -14.37 -8.27 -0.39
C MET A 126 -13.22 -8.91 -1.16
N HIS A 127 -13.10 -8.65 -2.47
CA HIS A 127 -11.98 -9.15 -3.28
C HIS A 127 -10.62 -8.68 -2.73
N GLY A 128 -10.51 -7.43 -2.29
CA GLY A 128 -9.30 -6.89 -1.67
C GLY A 128 -9.01 -7.51 -0.30
N ILE A 129 -10.05 -7.76 0.50
CA ILE A 129 -9.95 -8.48 1.77
C ILE A 129 -9.43 -9.90 1.55
N PHE A 130 -10.00 -10.65 0.60
CA PHE A 130 -9.54 -12.00 0.27
C PHE A 130 -8.09 -12.01 -0.21
N TYR A 131 -7.66 -10.99 -0.95
CA TYR A 131 -6.24 -10.86 -1.32
C TYR A 131 -5.35 -10.68 -0.09
N ILE A 132 -5.72 -9.82 0.87
CA ILE A 132 -4.97 -9.61 2.10
C ILE A 132 -4.87 -10.90 2.92
N ASP A 133 -5.99 -11.61 3.10
CA ASP A 133 -6.05 -12.85 3.92
C ASP A 133 -5.26 -14.01 3.32
N ASN A 134 -5.13 -14.03 1.99
CA ASN A 134 -4.42 -15.07 1.26
C ASN A 134 -3.00 -14.67 0.83
N ASN A 135 -2.55 -13.46 1.19
CA ASN A 135 -1.18 -13.04 0.93
C ASN A 135 -0.20 -13.69 1.93
N LEU A 136 0.61 -14.63 1.45
CA LEU A 136 1.58 -15.37 2.26
C LEU A 136 2.56 -14.46 3.01
N LYS A 137 3.03 -13.37 2.38
CA LYS A 137 3.95 -12.43 3.04
C LYS A 137 3.27 -11.76 4.24
N LEU A 138 2.01 -11.32 4.08
CA LEU A 138 1.27 -10.68 5.17
C LEU A 138 0.95 -11.64 6.33
N ARG A 139 0.80 -12.95 6.08
CA ARG A 139 0.61 -13.95 7.16
C ARG A 139 1.81 -14.01 8.10
N HIS A 140 3.02 -13.78 7.58
CA HIS A 140 4.26 -13.76 8.36
C HIS A 140 4.73 -12.34 8.72
N PHE A 141 3.85 -11.33 8.66
CA PHE A 141 4.22 -9.93 8.87
C PHE A 141 4.88 -9.68 10.23
N HIS A 142 4.46 -10.39 11.28
CA HIS A 142 5.12 -10.29 12.59
C HIS A 142 6.60 -10.68 12.54
N ALA A 143 6.93 -11.79 11.87
CA ALA A 143 8.31 -12.27 11.71
C ALA A 143 9.13 -11.36 10.79
N ILE A 144 8.54 -10.90 9.68
CA ILE A 144 9.16 -9.91 8.77
C ILE A 144 9.54 -8.66 9.56
N ARG A 145 8.59 -8.11 10.33
CA ARG A 145 8.76 -6.89 11.12
C ARG A 145 9.89 -7.04 12.14
N ALA A 146 9.90 -8.14 12.89
CA ALA A 146 10.93 -8.40 13.89
C ALA A 146 12.34 -8.45 13.26
N GLN A 147 12.48 -9.12 12.11
CA GLN A 147 13.78 -9.22 11.44
C GLN A 147 14.26 -7.89 10.85
N VAL A 148 13.37 -7.10 10.25
CA VAL A 148 13.74 -5.79 9.67
C VAL A 148 14.09 -4.78 10.76
N PHE A 149 13.26 -4.65 11.80
CA PHE A 149 13.54 -3.70 12.87
C PHE A 149 14.65 -4.15 13.80
N GLY A 150 14.85 -5.46 14.02
CA GLY A 150 15.97 -5.95 14.82
C GLY A 150 17.33 -5.43 14.35
N THR A 151 17.57 -5.40 13.03
CA THR A 151 18.82 -4.83 12.48
C THR A 151 18.86 -3.30 12.49
N LEU A 152 17.70 -2.64 12.43
CA LEU A 152 17.66 -1.18 12.58
C LEU A 152 17.93 -0.77 14.03
N ASP A 153 17.55 -1.60 15.01
CA ASP A 153 17.73 -1.32 16.43
C ASP A 153 19.19 -1.44 16.86
N GLU A 154 20.01 -2.17 16.11
CA GLU A 154 21.47 -2.23 16.30
C GLU A 154 22.16 -0.88 15.96
N VAL A 155 21.61 -0.14 14.99
CA VAL A 155 22.16 1.15 14.53
C VAL A 155 21.40 2.35 15.08
N ILE A 156 20.14 2.21 15.45
CA ILE A 156 19.32 3.26 16.06
C ILE A 156 19.35 3.07 17.57
N ARG A 157 20.26 3.80 18.23
CA ARG A 157 20.40 3.79 19.69
C ARG A 157 19.56 4.89 20.32
N HIS A 158 19.29 4.74 21.61
CA HIS A 158 18.59 5.76 22.39
C HIS A 158 19.34 6.07 23.67
N ASP A 159 19.25 7.32 24.11
CA ASP A 159 19.68 7.80 25.42
C ASP A 159 18.56 8.69 25.99
N GLY A 160 17.83 8.16 26.97
CA GLY A 160 16.55 8.72 27.40
C GLY A 160 15.56 8.81 26.24
N GLU A 161 15.02 10.02 26.02
CA GLU A 161 14.06 10.32 24.94
C GLU A 161 14.73 10.62 23.58
N ARG A 162 16.06 10.66 23.53
CA ARG A 162 16.80 11.03 22.31
C ARG A 162 17.20 9.79 21.54
N HIS A 163 17.01 9.82 20.22
CA HIS A 163 17.43 8.76 19.31
C HIS A 163 18.68 9.19 18.54
N TYR A 164 19.52 8.21 18.19
CA TYR A 164 20.77 8.41 17.48
C TYR A 164 20.96 7.32 16.43
N LEU A 165 21.42 7.69 15.23
CA LEU A 165 21.88 6.73 14.22
C LEU A 165 23.40 6.59 14.31
N THR A 166 23.90 5.37 14.49
CA THR A 166 25.34 5.10 14.60
C THR A 166 25.76 3.77 14.00
N ASP A 167 26.95 3.75 13.38
CA ASP A 167 27.67 2.55 12.95
C ASP A 167 28.89 2.24 13.84
N GLY A 168 29.02 2.93 14.98
CA GLY A 168 30.17 2.85 15.89
C GLY A 168 31.25 3.91 15.63
N ASP A 169 31.41 4.38 14.38
CA ASP A 169 32.37 5.43 14.04
C ASP A 169 31.71 6.83 14.08
N ILE A 170 30.53 6.95 13.48
CA ILE A 170 29.76 8.21 13.46
C ILE A 170 28.51 8.01 14.31
N CYS A 171 28.11 9.04 15.05
CA CYS A 171 26.84 9.09 15.80
C CYS A 171 26.08 10.37 15.43
N LEU A 172 24.92 10.22 14.81
CA LEU A 172 24.09 11.32 14.33
C LEU A 172 22.83 11.42 15.22
N PRO A 173 22.54 12.58 15.82
CA PRO A 173 21.30 12.79 16.55
C PRO A 173 20.10 12.78 15.60
N LEU A 174 19.03 12.09 16.00
CA LEU A 174 17.75 12.12 15.31
C LEU A 174 16.84 13.12 16.02
N LEU A 175 16.33 14.09 15.26
CA LEU A 175 15.28 15.00 15.75
C LEU A 175 13.95 14.28 15.90
N HIS A 176 13.70 13.32 15.00
CA HIS A 176 12.51 12.49 15.05
C HIS A 176 12.80 11.12 14.43
N TYR A 177 12.27 10.10 15.08
CA TYR A 177 12.30 8.72 14.62
C TYR A 177 10.88 8.18 14.64
N ASP A 178 10.40 7.77 13.49
CA ASP A 178 9.07 7.16 13.35
C ASP A 178 9.22 5.81 12.66
N ARG A 179 8.80 4.76 13.35
CA ARG A 179 8.64 3.46 12.72
C ARG A 179 7.23 3.38 12.16
N LYS A 180 7.15 3.13 10.85
CA LYS A 180 5.88 2.83 10.19
C LYS A 180 5.49 1.39 10.54
N ASP A 181 5.12 1.17 11.80
CA ASP A 181 4.97 -0.15 12.44
C ASP A 181 3.70 -0.89 12.05
N ASN A 182 2.72 -0.17 11.53
CA ASN A 182 1.51 -0.76 11.00
C ASN A 182 0.71 0.28 10.22
N LYS A 183 0.58 0.07 8.91
CA LYS A 183 -0.66 0.50 8.26
C LYS A 183 -1.70 -0.56 8.64
N GLY A 184 -2.62 -0.21 9.55
CA GLY A 184 -3.70 -1.12 9.94
C GLY A 184 -4.41 -1.68 8.69
N ARG A 185 -5.01 -2.87 8.82
CA ARG A 185 -5.62 -3.62 7.70
C ARG A 185 -6.45 -2.75 6.74
N GLY A 186 -7.25 -1.81 7.25
CA GLY A 186 -8.02 -0.86 6.43
C GLY A 186 -7.16 0.07 5.56
N SER A 187 -5.97 0.47 6.00
CA SER A 187 -5.04 1.28 5.18
C SER A 187 -4.38 0.46 4.07
N ILE A 188 -4.16 -0.84 4.30
CA ILE A 188 -3.69 -1.77 3.27
C ILE A 188 -4.76 -1.90 2.19
N LEU A 189 -5.99 -2.20 2.63
CA LEU A 189 -7.15 -2.31 1.76
C LEU A 189 -7.37 -1.02 0.96
N LEU A 190 -7.33 0.14 1.62
CA LEU A 190 -7.45 1.44 0.96
C LEU A 190 -6.38 1.66 -0.11
N LYS A 191 -5.12 1.28 0.16
CA LYS A 191 -4.04 1.38 -0.83
C LYS A 191 -4.25 0.44 -2.01
N LEU A 192 -4.69 -0.80 -1.79
CA LEU A 192 -4.99 -1.75 -2.87
C LEU A 192 -6.06 -1.17 -3.79
N LEU A 193 -7.14 -0.63 -3.22
CA LEU A 193 -8.27 -0.06 -3.96
C LEU A 193 -7.88 1.13 -4.85
N GLN A 194 -6.78 1.82 -4.58
CA GLN A 194 -6.27 2.94 -5.40
C GLN A 194 -5.47 2.49 -6.62
N LYS A 195 -4.75 1.37 -6.55
CA LYS A 195 -3.77 0.99 -7.58
C LYS A 195 -4.44 0.52 -8.86
N ALA A 196 -4.06 1.08 -10.01
CA ALA A 196 -4.64 0.75 -11.32
C ALA A 196 -4.65 -0.76 -11.62
N ALA A 197 -3.55 -1.47 -11.30
CA ALA A 197 -3.43 -2.92 -11.51
C ALA A 197 -4.06 -3.81 -10.41
N TYR A 198 -4.65 -3.22 -9.36
CA TYR A 198 -5.31 -3.81 -8.17
C TYR A 198 -4.60 -4.96 -7.40
N LEU A 199 -4.10 -6.01 -8.07
CA LEU A 199 -3.70 -7.29 -7.46
C LEU A 199 -2.27 -7.75 -7.78
N ALA A 200 -1.55 -7.09 -8.69
CA ALA A 200 -0.15 -7.44 -9.01
C ALA A 200 0.88 -6.58 -8.26
N ALA A 201 0.41 -5.57 -7.53
CA ALA A 201 1.29 -4.61 -6.90
C ALA A 201 1.56 -5.02 -5.47
N ASP A 202 2.57 -5.86 -5.29
CA ASP A 202 3.22 -6.14 -4.02
C ASP A 202 3.13 -4.93 -3.07
N ILE A 203 2.61 -5.20 -1.89
CA ILE A 203 2.30 -4.19 -0.90
C ILE A 203 3.55 -3.95 -0.05
N PHE A 204 4.57 -3.42 -0.72
CA PHE A 204 5.91 -3.19 -0.19
C PHE A 204 6.00 -1.98 0.75
N ASP A 205 5.07 -1.03 0.64
CA ASP A 205 5.08 0.22 1.42
C ASP A 205 4.52 0.07 2.86
N HIS A 206 4.66 -1.11 3.46
CA HIS A 206 4.05 -1.42 4.76
C HIS A 206 5.01 -1.37 5.93
N LEU A 207 6.29 -1.48 5.64
CA LEU A 207 7.32 -1.50 6.65
C LEU A 207 8.38 -0.49 6.27
N GLY A 208 8.73 0.36 7.23
CA GLY A 208 9.76 1.34 6.99
C GLY A 208 10.00 2.23 8.20
N VAL A 209 11.03 3.04 8.09
CA VAL A 209 11.41 4.00 9.11
C VAL A 209 11.55 5.38 8.48
N ARG A 210 11.20 6.40 9.26
CA ARG A 210 11.51 7.78 8.95
C ARG A 210 12.53 8.28 9.97
N LEU A 211 13.63 8.80 9.44
CA LEU A 211 14.73 9.39 10.19
C LEU A 211 14.79 10.87 9.82
N VAL A 212 14.64 11.74 10.82
CA VAL A 212 14.67 13.20 10.65
C VAL A 212 15.94 13.76 11.30
N PHE A 213 16.69 14.53 10.54
CA PHE A 213 17.91 15.21 10.96
C PHE A 213 17.76 16.72 10.87
N ALA A 214 18.66 17.49 11.47
CA ALA A 214 18.55 18.95 11.42
C ALA A 214 18.87 19.52 10.02
N THR A 215 19.74 18.85 9.26
CA THR A 215 20.26 19.34 7.97
C THR A 215 20.28 18.27 6.88
N ARG A 216 20.35 18.68 5.60
CA ARG A 216 20.55 17.76 4.47
C ARG A 216 21.95 17.15 4.48
N CYS A 217 22.94 17.86 5.02
CA CYS A 217 24.29 17.34 5.23
C CYS A 217 24.29 16.14 6.19
N GLU A 218 23.51 16.19 7.27
CA GLU A 218 23.32 15.01 8.14
C GLU A 218 22.62 13.87 7.41
N CYS A 219 21.64 14.14 6.55
CA CYS A 219 21.03 13.10 5.72
C CYS A 219 22.05 12.41 4.79
N LEU A 220 23.03 13.14 4.24
CA LEU A 220 24.15 12.56 3.49
C LEU A 220 25.00 11.64 4.37
N LEU A 221 25.35 12.10 5.58
CA LEU A 221 26.11 11.30 6.54
C LEU A 221 25.32 10.04 6.97
N ALA A 222 24.01 10.16 7.19
CA ALA A 222 23.13 9.06 7.52
C ALA A 222 23.09 8.00 6.41
N LEU A 223 23.07 8.41 5.14
CA LEU A 223 23.15 7.49 4.01
C LEU A 223 24.45 6.68 4.05
N ARG A 224 25.58 7.32 4.35
CA ARG A 224 26.88 6.65 4.54
C ARG A 224 26.87 5.71 5.75
N THR A 225 26.31 6.13 6.88
CA THR A 225 26.23 5.31 8.10
C THR A 225 25.39 4.05 7.86
N LEU A 226 24.22 4.18 7.21
CA LEU A 226 23.36 3.04 6.86
C LEU A 226 24.01 2.11 5.83
N GLN A 227 24.80 2.66 4.90
CA GLN A 227 25.58 1.87 3.94
C GLN A 227 26.72 1.09 4.62
N ARG A 228 27.43 1.71 5.56
CA ARG A 228 28.51 1.07 6.35
C ARG A 228 27.97 0.00 7.29
N ALA A 229 26.76 0.19 7.82
CA ALA A 229 26.06 -0.82 8.59
C ALA A 229 25.42 -1.93 7.73
N HIS A 230 25.61 -1.91 6.40
CA HIS A 230 25.07 -2.88 5.44
C HIS A 230 23.53 -2.97 5.39
N LEU A 231 22.81 -2.02 5.98
CA LEU A 231 21.36 -1.89 5.84
C LEU A 231 20.98 -1.39 4.45
N LEU A 232 21.84 -0.58 3.84
CA LEU A 232 21.74 -0.15 2.45
C LEU A 232 22.85 -0.80 1.61
N SER A 233 22.51 -1.88 0.91
CA SER A 233 23.35 -2.47 -0.13
C SER A 233 22.80 -2.15 -1.51
N VAL A 234 23.65 -1.66 -2.42
CA VAL A 234 23.27 -1.34 -3.81
C VAL A 234 22.63 -2.54 -4.51
N THR A 235 23.06 -3.77 -4.20
CA THR A 235 22.48 -5.01 -4.76
C THR A 235 21.02 -5.25 -4.34
N ASN A 236 20.62 -4.69 -3.21
CA ASN A 236 19.31 -4.87 -2.62
C ASN A 236 18.43 -3.62 -2.70
N VAL A 237 18.95 -2.49 -3.20
CA VAL A 237 18.16 -1.30 -3.47
C VAL A 237 17.28 -1.54 -4.69
N ASP A 238 15.98 -1.23 -4.56
CA ASP A 238 15.07 -1.14 -5.69
C ASP A 238 15.24 0.24 -6.35
N ALA A 239 15.74 0.26 -7.58
CA ALA A 239 16.01 1.48 -8.33
C ALA A 239 14.75 2.17 -8.89
N GLU A 240 13.65 1.43 -9.09
CA GLU A 240 12.37 1.97 -9.55
C GLU A 240 11.60 2.63 -8.40
N ARG A 241 11.83 2.16 -7.17
CA ARG A 241 11.16 2.64 -5.96
C ARG A 241 12.00 3.57 -5.09
N THR A 242 13.25 3.80 -5.45
CA THR A 242 14.13 4.75 -4.76
C THR A 242 14.05 6.14 -5.37
N ARG A 243 13.76 7.13 -4.53
CA ARG A 243 13.53 8.53 -4.94
C ARG A 243 14.35 9.47 -4.07
N ASN A 244 14.95 10.47 -4.70
CA ASN A 244 15.67 11.52 -4.02
C ASN A 244 15.14 12.86 -4.51
N THR A 245 14.34 13.51 -3.67
CA THR A 245 13.86 14.88 -3.89
C THR A 245 14.47 15.88 -2.92
N LEU A 246 15.41 15.43 -2.06
CA LEU A 246 15.95 16.20 -0.95
C LEU A 246 17.37 16.71 -1.20
N LEU A 247 18.23 15.87 -1.77
CA LEU A 247 19.68 16.08 -1.76
C LEU A 247 20.26 15.99 -3.17
N ASP A 248 20.75 17.10 -3.70
CA ASP A 248 21.61 17.09 -4.89
C ASP A 248 22.99 16.53 -4.52
N LEU A 249 23.32 15.33 -5.00
CA LEU A 249 24.56 14.64 -4.64
C LEU A 249 25.82 15.32 -5.19
N ASP A 250 25.74 15.99 -6.34
CA ASP A 250 26.89 16.67 -6.94
C ASP A 250 27.21 17.95 -6.16
N ALA A 251 26.18 18.73 -5.84
CA ALA A 251 26.31 19.89 -4.97
C ALA A 251 26.80 19.49 -3.56
N ALA A 252 26.21 18.43 -2.99
CA ALA A 252 26.59 17.95 -1.66
C ALA A 252 28.05 17.48 -1.62
N LYS A 253 28.55 16.85 -2.69
CA LYS A 253 29.96 16.47 -2.83
C LYS A 253 30.87 17.70 -2.84
N GLN A 254 30.52 18.75 -3.57
CA GLN A 254 31.32 19.97 -3.63
C GLN A 254 31.44 20.63 -2.25
N VAL A 255 30.31 20.83 -1.57
CA VAL A 255 30.27 21.40 -0.22
C VAL A 255 31.03 20.49 0.75
N PHE A 256 30.76 19.18 0.76
CA PHE A 256 31.44 18.26 1.67
C PHE A 256 32.96 18.29 1.49
N CYS A 257 33.47 18.27 0.25
CA CYS A 257 34.91 18.36 -0.03
C CYS A 257 35.54 19.66 0.46
N LYS A 258 34.82 20.80 0.35
CA LYS A 258 35.28 22.11 0.83
C LYS A 258 35.43 22.13 2.35
N TYR A 259 34.47 21.55 3.08
CA TYR A 259 34.41 21.60 4.55
C TYR A 259 35.03 20.37 5.25
N ARG A 260 35.48 19.37 4.49
CA ARG A 260 35.98 18.09 5.01
C ARG A 260 37.02 18.23 6.12
N ALA A 261 38.04 19.05 5.91
CA ALA A 261 39.11 19.22 6.89
C ALA A 261 38.57 19.83 8.20
N GLN A 262 37.63 20.77 8.12
CA GLN A 262 37.03 21.39 9.30
C GLN A 262 36.16 20.39 10.07
N LEU A 263 35.43 19.51 9.37
CA LEU A 263 34.67 18.43 10.00
C LEU A 263 35.59 17.44 10.72
N GLU A 264 36.73 17.06 10.12
CA GLU A 264 37.69 16.12 10.70
C GLU A 264 38.38 16.67 11.96
N HIS A 265 38.55 18.00 12.07
CA HIS A 265 39.18 18.65 13.22
C HIS A 265 38.18 19.20 14.25
N ALA A 266 36.88 19.04 14.02
CA ALA A 266 35.88 19.54 14.94
C ALA A 266 35.90 18.78 16.26
N GLU A 267 35.87 19.51 17.37
CA GLU A 267 35.67 18.92 18.70
C GLU A 267 34.17 18.68 18.93
N GLY A 268 33.80 17.42 19.17
CA GLY A 268 32.41 17.04 19.39
C GLY A 268 31.56 17.03 18.12
N TYR A 269 30.25 17.29 18.27
CA TYR A 269 29.30 17.24 17.15
C TYR A 269 29.12 18.64 16.53
N PRO A 270 29.61 18.92 15.30
CA PRO A 270 29.71 20.27 14.76
C PRO A 270 28.42 20.73 14.06
N LEU A 271 27.31 20.82 14.80
CA LEU A 271 26.01 21.16 14.24
C LEU A 271 25.99 22.52 13.53
N ASP A 272 26.67 23.54 14.06
CA ASP A 272 26.69 24.87 13.44
C ASP A 272 27.45 24.88 12.11
N LEU A 273 28.52 24.09 12.00
CA LEU A 273 29.24 23.88 10.74
C LEU A 273 28.35 23.14 9.72
N LEU A 274 27.61 22.11 10.16
CA LEU A 274 26.67 21.38 9.30
C LEU A 274 25.54 22.28 8.80
N ARG A 275 25.06 23.23 9.62
CA ARG A 275 24.09 24.25 9.19
C ARG A 275 24.67 25.23 8.17
N GLN A 276 25.93 25.64 8.36
CA GLN A 276 26.62 26.47 7.38
C GLN A 276 26.77 25.74 6.03
N MET A 277 27.19 24.47 6.07
CA MET A 277 27.26 23.61 4.89
C MET A 277 25.90 23.48 4.21
N ASP A 278 24.83 23.29 4.97
CA ASP A 278 23.46 23.15 4.44
C ASP A 278 22.98 24.44 3.75
N ALA A 279 23.30 25.61 4.31
CA ALA A 279 22.98 26.89 3.69
C ALA A 279 23.68 27.04 2.33
N GLU A 280 24.98 26.77 2.25
CA GLU A 280 25.75 26.82 1.00
C GLU A 280 25.25 25.77 -0.01
N LEU A 281 24.90 24.57 0.45
CA LEU A 281 24.27 23.54 -0.37
C LEU A 281 22.95 24.04 -0.98
N ALA A 282 22.15 24.79 -0.23
CA ALA A 282 20.89 25.36 -0.72
C ALA A 282 21.10 26.35 -1.88
N GLU A 283 22.20 27.10 -1.87
CA GLU A 283 22.50 28.11 -2.87
C GLU A 283 22.89 27.51 -4.22
N ILE A 284 23.58 26.36 -4.22
CA ILE A 284 24.14 25.75 -5.43
C ILE A 284 23.37 24.51 -5.92
N ALA A 285 22.50 23.92 -5.09
CA ALA A 285 21.77 22.70 -5.44
C ALA A 285 20.75 22.94 -6.55
N GLN A 286 20.65 21.97 -7.47
CA GLN A 286 19.61 21.97 -8.49
C GLN A 286 18.32 21.32 -7.97
N PRO A 287 17.14 21.80 -8.41
CA PRO A 287 15.87 21.16 -8.06
C PRO A 287 15.85 19.70 -8.51
N GLN A 288 15.55 18.79 -7.59
CA GLN A 288 15.42 17.37 -7.89
C GLN A 288 14.02 17.09 -8.46
N THR A 289 13.94 16.60 -9.69
CA THR A 289 12.69 16.49 -10.47
C THR A 289 12.03 15.10 -10.48
N ARG A 290 12.61 14.10 -9.81
CA ARG A 290 12.04 12.74 -9.72
C ARG A 290 10.83 12.67 -8.78
N CYS A 291 9.69 13.20 -9.25
CA CYS A 291 8.39 13.12 -8.59
C CYS A 291 7.44 12.18 -9.35
N ASP A 292 7.62 10.86 -9.26
CA ASP A 292 6.75 9.88 -9.92
C ASP A 292 5.47 9.55 -9.12
N ASN A 293 4.99 10.45 -8.25
CA ASN A 293 3.71 10.27 -7.56
C ASN A 293 2.80 11.49 -7.80
N PRO A 294 1.71 11.33 -8.58
CA PRO A 294 0.80 12.42 -8.89
C PRO A 294 0.06 13.00 -7.67
N HIS A 295 0.14 12.34 -6.50
CA HIS A 295 -0.49 12.79 -5.26
C HIS A 295 0.49 13.48 -4.28
N SER A 296 1.81 13.42 -4.51
CA SER A 296 2.79 14.12 -3.69
C SER A 296 2.73 15.62 -4.01
N GLY A 297 2.40 16.45 -3.01
CA GLY A 297 2.31 17.90 -3.20
C GLY A 297 3.66 18.54 -3.54
N SER A 298 3.65 19.65 -4.29
CA SER A 298 4.82 20.50 -4.51
C SER A 298 5.31 21.06 -3.18
N GLY A 299 6.39 20.50 -2.63
CA GLY A 299 6.95 20.88 -1.33
C GLY A 299 7.39 19.71 -0.45
N PHE A 300 7.11 18.47 -0.85
CA PHE A 300 7.57 17.27 -0.16
C PHE A 300 8.96 16.82 -0.65
N ASN A 301 10.00 17.12 0.14
CA ASN A 301 11.37 16.73 -0.16
C ASN A 301 11.83 15.65 0.82
N SER A 302 12.22 14.48 0.31
CA SER A 302 12.82 13.41 1.13
C SER A 302 13.72 12.51 0.26
N MET A 303 14.63 11.79 0.89
CA MET A 303 15.25 10.62 0.29
C MET A 303 14.48 9.38 0.74
N GLN A 304 13.88 8.66 -0.19
CA GLN A 304 13.19 7.40 0.05
C GLN A 304 13.98 6.30 -0.63
N VAL A 305 14.55 5.40 0.16
CA VAL A 305 15.29 4.25 -0.36
C VAL A 305 14.49 3.00 -0.03
N THR A 306 14.07 2.28 -1.07
CA THR A 306 13.42 0.98 -0.92
C THR A 306 14.50 -0.10 -1.01
N VAL A 307 14.62 -0.92 0.04
CA VAL A 307 15.63 -1.98 0.14
C VAL A 307 15.01 -3.33 0.42
N ARG A 308 15.65 -4.38 -0.10
CA ARG A 308 15.23 -5.77 0.04
C ARG A 308 16.04 -6.47 1.12
N LYS A 309 15.35 -7.18 2.00
CA LYS A 309 15.96 -8.06 3.01
C LYS A 309 15.44 -9.48 2.85
N MET A 310 16.32 -10.46 2.95
CA MET A 310 15.91 -11.86 3.03
C MET A 310 15.29 -12.11 4.40
N ILE A 311 14.05 -12.57 4.39
CA ILE A 311 13.28 -12.93 5.58
C ILE A 311 13.20 -14.43 5.66
N HIS A 312 13.49 -14.95 6.85
CA HIS A 312 13.40 -16.37 7.17
C HIS A 312 12.13 -16.64 7.97
N VAL A 313 11.29 -17.56 7.51
CA VAL A 313 10.08 -17.97 8.24
C VAL A 313 10.12 -19.46 8.50
N GLN A 314 9.80 -19.84 9.74
CA GLN A 314 9.68 -21.24 10.12
C GLN A 314 8.49 -21.87 9.40
N GLN A 315 8.73 -23.03 8.79
CA GLN A 315 7.69 -23.80 8.13
C GLN A 315 6.93 -24.62 9.18
N LEU A 316 5.61 -24.45 9.24
CA LEU A 316 4.77 -25.16 10.21
C LEU A 316 4.69 -26.68 9.95
N ASP A 317 4.94 -27.13 8.71
CA ASP A 317 4.79 -28.52 8.26
C ASP A 317 6.09 -29.14 7.70
N ALA A 318 7.28 -28.65 8.10
CA ALA A 318 8.54 -29.21 7.61
C ALA A 318 8.77 -30.63 8.14
N ALA A 319 9.13 -31.56 7.25
CA ALA A 319 9.65 -32.86 7.64
C ALA A 319 10.95 -32.66 8.44
N PRO A 320 11.25 -33.51 9.44
CA PRO A 320 12.41 -33.34 10.33
C PRO A 320 13.78 -33.34 9.63
N GLU A 321 13.85 -33.65 8.33
CA GLU A 321 15.07 -33.61 7.52
C GLU A 321 15.27 -32.29 6.74
N GLN A 322 14.32 -31.34 6.79
CA GLN A 322 14.45 -30.01 6.19
C GLN A 322 14.69 -28.95 7.26
N ASP A 323 15.95 -28.83 7.67
CA ASP A 323 16.42 -27.92 8.73
C ASP A 323 16.60 -26.46 8.26
N TYR A 324 15.92 -26.05 7.17
CA TYR A 324 16.06 -24.73 6.56
C TYR A 324 14.75 -23.95 6.57
N ASP A 325 14.79 -22.76 7.17
CA ASP A 325 13.72 -21.76 7.07
C ASP A 325 13.43 -21.42 5.60
N VAL A 326 12.15 -21.23 5.26
CA VAL A 326 11.78 -20.72 3.94
C VAL A 326 12.21 -19.25 3.87
N GLY A 327 13.12 -18.95 2.95
CA GLY A 327 13.63 -17.61 2.70
C GLY A 327 12.90 -16.91 1.56
N PHE A 328 12.48 -15.66 1.74
CA PHE A 328 12.03 -14.80 0.65
C PHE A 328 12.49 -13.35 0.84
N PHE A 329 12.65 -12.61 -0.25
CA PHE A 329 12.95 -11.18 -0.16
C PHE A 329 11.71 -10.36 0.15
N PHE A 330 11.82 -9.50 1.16
CA PHE A 330 10.82 -8.50 1.53
C PHE A 330 11.41 -7.10 1.40
N GLU A 331 10.61 -6.17 0.89
CA GLU A 331 11.04 -4.80 0.69
C GLU A 331 10.56 -3.91 1.84
N TYR A 332 11.41 -3.00 2.29
CA TYR A 332 11.07 -2.00 3.29
C TYR A 332 11.67 -0.64 2.93
N GLU A 333 11.04 0.43 3.40
CA GLU A 333 11.42 1.81 3.07
C GLU A 333 12.23 2.44 4.19
N ILE A 334 13.37 3.04 3.86
CA ILE A 334 14.07 3.98 4.75
C ILE A 334 13.90 5.38 4.16
N GLN A 335 13.31 6.26 4.95
CA GLN A 335 13.05 7.65 4.58
C GLN A 335 13.94 8.59 5.41
N LEU A 336 14.74 9.41 4.74
CA LEU A 336 15.57 10.45 5.35
C LEU A 336 14.97 11.84 5.03
N MET A 337 14.87 12.69 6.05
CA MET A 337 14.32 14.06 5.92
C MET A 337 15.15 15.04 6.75
N ASP A 338 15.31 16.26 6.27
CA ASP A 338 15.73 17.39 7.10
C ASP A 338 14.53 17.95 7.89
N GLU A 339 14.82 18.75 8.91
CA GLU A 339 13.83 19.37 9.79
C GLU A 339 12.82 20.20 9.01
N ALA A 340 13.28 21.04 8.06
CA ALA A 340 12.39 21.94 7.34
C ALA A 340 11.41 21.16 6.44
N SER A 341 11.87 20.07 5.80
CA SER A 341 10.97 19.20 5.02
C SER A 341 10.02 18.41 5.90
N TYR A 342 10.46 17.96 7.08
CA TYR A 342 9.59 17.30 8.04
C TYR A 342 8.47 18.24 8.53
N GLN A 343 8.79 19.47 8.94
CA GLN A 343 7.80 20.44 9.37
C GLN A 343 6.79 20.79 8.26
N ARG A 344 7.27 20.97 7.02
CA ARG A 344 6.36 21.16 5.85
C ARG A 344 5.42 19.98 5.63
N SER A 345 5.86 18.75 5.93
CA SER A 345 5.02 17.55 5.83
C SER A 345 3.91 17.51 6.88
N LEU A 346 4.04 18.28 7.98
CA LEU A 346 3.04 18.40 9.03
C LEU A 346 2.04 19.53 8.76
N SER A 347 2.47 20.67 8.20
CA SER A 347 1.71 21.93 8.22
C SER A 347 1.29 22.53 6.86
N GLY A 348 1.29 21.77 5.76
CA GLY A 348 0.98 22.29 4.41
C GLY A 348 -0.21 21.64 3.69
N PRO A 349 -0.57 22.09 2.47
CA PRO A 349 -1.51 21.39 1.55
C PRO A 349 -0.95 20.05 0.99
N ALA A 350 0.17 19.61 1.54
CA ALA A 350 0.75 18.27 1.41
C ALA A 350 0.69 17.52 2.75
N SER A 351 -0.13 17.99 3.70
CA SER A 351 -0.30 17.38 5.01
C SER A 351 -0.73 15.92 4.86
N HIS A 352 -0.35 15.12 5.86
CA HIS A 352 -0.73 13.72 5.92
C HIS A 352 -2.25 13.52 5.79
N GLU A 353 -3.04 14.45 6.33
CA GLU A 353 -4.51 14.40 6.28
C GLU A 353 -5.06 14.66 4.87
N GLU A 354 -4.62 15.72 4.19
CA GLU A 354 -5.06 15.99 2.81
C GLU A 354 -4.61 14.90 1.84
N TYR A 355 -3.41 14.36 2.04
CA TYR A 355 -2.92 13.21 1.29
C TYR A 355 -3.84 12.00 1.50
N LYS A 356 -4.17 11.67 2.75
CA LYS A 356 -5.08 10.56 3.08
C LYS A 356 -6.48 10.80 2.51
N ARG A 357 -6.96 12.03 2.47
CA ARG A 357 -8.24 12.38 1.85
C ARG A 357 -8.25 12.08 0.35
N ARG A 358 -7.22 12.50 -0.39
CA ARG A 358 -7.07 12.18 -1.83
C ARG A 358 -7.02 10.68 -2.10
N GLN A 359 -6.38 9.93 -1.20
CA GLN A 359 -6.33 8.46 -1.23
C GLN A 359 -7.72 7.83 -1.07
N VAL A 360 -8.50 8.33 -0.11
CA VAL A 360 -9.91 7.93 0.10
C VAL A 360 -10.75 8.25 -1.12
N ASP A 361 -10.67 9.47 -1.66
CA ASP A 361 -11.46 9.90 -2.81
C ASP A 361 -11.17 9.06 -4.07
N THR A 362 -9.90 8.73 -4.30
CA THR A 362 -9.48 7.89 -5.43
C THR A 362 -10.04 6.47 -5.30
N ALA A 363 -9.91 5.86 -4.12
CA ALA A 363 -10.45 4.52 -3.86
C ALA A 363 -11.98 4.50 -3.95
N ARG A 364 -12.65 5.48 -3.32
CA ARG A 364 -14.11 5.65 -3.32
C ARG A 364 -14.64 5.74 -4.75
N THR A 365 -13.99 6.55 -5.59
CA THR A 365 -14.38 6.73 -6.99
C THR A 365 -14.30 5.44 -7.79
N ARG A 366 -13.26 4.63 -7.58
CA ARG A 366 -13.10 3.34 -8.29
C ARG A 366 -14.08 2.28 -7.80
N VAL A 367 -14.24 2.17 -6.48
CA VAL A 367 -15.14 1.17 -5.88
C VAL A 367 -16.59 1.45 -6.27
N PHE A 368 -17.07 2.67 -6.06
CA PHE A 368 -18.45 3.05 -6.35
C PHE A 368 -18.69 3.20 -7.85
N GLY A 369 -17.70 3.67 -8.61
CA GLY A 369 -17.89 4.04 -10.00
C GLY A 369 -18.80 5.27 -10.14
N ARG A 370 -18.94 5.76 -11.37
CA ARG A 370 -19.66 7.01 -11.67
C ARG A 370 -21.16 6.92 -11.36
N ASP A 371 -21.77 5.77 -11.60
CA ASP A 371 -23.23 5.61 -11.49
C ASP A 371 -23.68 5.61 -10.03
N LEU A 372 -22.98 4.89 -9.14
CA LEU A 372 -23.32 4.88 -7.72
C LEU A 372 -23.04 6.23 -7.06
N LEU A 373 -21.95 6.91 -7.42
CA LEU A 373 -21.67 8.26 -6.92
C LEU A 373 -22.80 9.24 -7.25
N ARG A 374 -23.25 9.27 -8.52
CA ARG A 374 -24.38 10.11 -8.93
C ARG A 374 -25.67 9.74 -8.21
N TRP A 375 -25.91 8.44 -7.99
CA TRP A 375 -27.08 7.99 -7.24
C TRP A 375 -27.05 8.47 -5.79
N ILE A 376 -25.90 8.36 -5.11
CA ILE A 376 -25.71 8.86 -3.73
C ILE A 376 -25.94 10.37 -3.66
N GLU A 377 -25.36 11.14 -4.59
CA GLU A 377 -25.56 12.60 -4.66
C GLU A 377 -27.04 12.97 -4.83
N GLY A 378 -27.79 12.18 -5.61
CA GLY A 378 -29.22 12.37 -5.81
C GLY A 378 -30.10 12.08 -4.59
N GLN A 379 -29.62 11.32 -3.59
CA GLN A 379 -30.35 11.06 -2.36
C GLN A 379 -30.23 12.19 -1.32
N HIS A 380 -29.22 13.06 -1.45
CA HIS A 380 -29.01 14.21 -0.56
C HIS A 380 -29.82 15.45 -0.94
N ALA A 381 -30.27 15.53 -2.20
CA ALA A 381 -31.02 16.68 -2.72
C ALA A 381 -32.54 16.57 -2.52
N GLY A 382 -33.01 15.60 -1.72
CA GLY A 382 -34.42 15.24 -1.54
C GLY A 382 -34.93 15.44 -0.13
#